data_AF-A0A530K552-F1
#
_entry.id   AF-A0A530K552-F1
#
_cell.length_a   1.000
_cell.length_b   1.000
_cell.length_c   1.000
_cell.angle_alpha   90.00
_cell.angle_beta   90.00
_cell.angle_gamma   90.00
#
_symmetry.space_group_name_H-M   'P 1'
#
loop_
_entity.id
_entity.type
_entity.pdbx_description
1 polymer ?
#
loop_
_entity_poly.entity_id
_entity_poly.type
_entity_poly.pdbx_seq_one_letter_code
_entity_poly.pdbx_strand_id
1 'polypeptide(L)'
;MTWVILTGRQSDLDQVATPHKIITNRDYLAHPSLFRGQRPKVINLSNNYGYQSRGYYASLLASSRGHKVIPTVETMIDLSERKLYEHALPELELALNKCRKDLGGAFPQKVCIFFGIGPSKIWDRFAKLLFDWFRAPALEVHIKDSAEWASIRKIGFHPLARMTEDEEKSFIQCLETYTNREWRDTKGRTPARYTFATLVDPHEELPPSEISSLRYWAKIAEKMGVEIEPITKRDLAKLANYDALFIRETTSISNHT
;
A
#
# COMPACT_ATOMS: atom_id res chain seq x y z
N MET A 1 17.14 -6.65 12.41
CA MET A 1 16.41 -5.37 12.18
C MET A 1 15.46 -5.16 13.34
N THR A 2 15.34 -3.94 13.88
CA THR A 2 14.58 -3.67 15.10
C THR A 2 13.18 -3.12 14.78
N TRP A 3 12.15 -3.69 15.40
CA TRP A 3 10.79 -3.16 15.38
C TRP A 3 10.54 -2.25 16.58
N VAL A 4 9.74 -1.21 16.37
CA VAL A 4 9.29 -0.27 17.41
C VAL A 4 7.78 -0.10 17.24
N ILE A 5 7.04 -0.26 18.33
CA ILE A 5 5.59 -0.09 18.33
C ILE A 5 5.28 1.23 19.02
N LEU A 6 4.50 2.09 18.36
CA LEU A 6 4.03 3.35 18.93
C LEU A 6 2.60 3.20 19.40
N THR A 7 2.32 3.60 20.64
CA THR A 7 0.95 3.61 21.20
C THR A 7 0.52 5.02 21.59
N GLY A 8 -0.78 5.24 21.72
CA GLY A 8 -1.33 6.48 22.24
C GLY A 8 -1.01 6.66 23.74
N ARG A 9 -1.18 5.58 24.50
CA ARG A 9 -0.92 5.46 25.93
C ARG A 9 -0.12 4.19 26.23
N GLN A 10 0.56 4.17 27.37
CA GLN A 10 1.35 3.01 27.79
C GLN A 10 0.48 1.76 28.02
N SER A 11 -0.78 1.95 28.42
CA SER A 11 -1.75 0.87 28.70
C SER A 11 -2.50 0.36 27.46
N ASP A 12 -2.26 0.93 26.27
CA ASP A 12 -2.98 0.51 25.06
C ASP A 12 -2.50 -0.87 24.56
N LEU A 13 -1.30 -1.30 24.96
CA LEU A 13 -0.74 -2.61 24.66
C LEU A 13 0.27 -2.98 25.74
N ASP A 14 0.12 -4.16 26.34
CA ASP A 14 1.05 -4.65 27.35
C ASP A 14 2.45 -4.87 26.79
N GLN A 15 3.48 -4.43 27.52
CA GLN A 15 4.87 -4.61 27.11
C GLN A 15 5.28 -6.09 26.99
N VAL A 16 4.55 -6.99 27.65
CA VAL A 16 4.78 -8.44 27.59
C VAL A 16 4.08 -9.08 26.38
N ALA A 17 3.14 -8.38 25.73
CA ALA A 17 2.41 -8.90 24.57
C ALA A 17 3.29 -9.04 23.32
N THR A 18 4.49 -8.45 23.32
CA THR A 18 5.41 -8.49 22.18
C THR A 18 6.86 -8.32 22.63
N PRO A 19 7.82 -9.00 21.99
CA PRO A 19 9.25 -8.80 22.28
C PRO A 19 9.78 -7.44 21.78
N HIS A 20 8.97 -6.68 21.04
CA HIS A 20 9.37 -5.41 20.44
C HIS A 20 9.21 -4.25 21.42
N LYS A 21 10.03 -3.21 21.23
CA LYS A 21 10.00 -2.03 22.10
C LYS A 21 8.70 -1.25 21.88
N ILE A 22 7.90 -1.07 22.94
CA ILE A 22 6.72 -0.20 22.92
C ILE A 22 7.12 1.16 23.49
N ILE A 23 6.74 2.23 22.79
CA ILE A 23 6.91 3.62 23.25
C ILE A 23 5.65 4.42 22.94
N THR A 24 5.38 5.46 23.71
CA THR A 24 4.26 6.34 23.39
C THR A 24 4.61 7.26 22.21
N ASN A 25 3.59 7.69 21.47
CA ASN A 25 3.76 8.73 20.45
C ASN A 25 4.39 10.00 21.02
N ARG A 26 4.03 10.36 22.27
CA ARG A 26 4.59 11.54 22.95
C ARG A 26 6.09 11.41 23.09
N ASP A 27 6.57 10.27 23.58
CA ASP A 27 8.00 10.06 23.82
C ASP A 27 8.78 9.98 22.49
N TYR A 28 8.20 9.36 21.47
CA TYR A 28 8.79 9.28 20.13
C TYR A 28 8.96 10.67 19.48
N LEU A 29 7.99 11.56 19.68
CA LEU A 29 8.04 12.94 19.18
C LEU A 29 9.00 13.80 20.01
N ALA A 30 9.00 13.64 21.34
CA ALA A 30 9.75 14.50 22.27
C ALA A 30 11.26 14.24 22.30
N HIS A 31 11.74 13.09 21.81
CA HIS A 31 13.16 12.72 21.88
C HIS A 31 13.80 12.56 20.49
N PRO A 32 14.35 13.63 19.89
CA PRO A 32 14.96 13.59 18.56
C PRO A 32 16.16 12.65 18.38
N SER A 33 16.88 12.35 19.45
CA SER A 33 18.02 11.44 19.46
C SER A 33 17.62 9.96 19.50
N LEU A 34 16.34 9.67 19.75
CA LEU A 34 15.83 8.31 19.84
C LEU A 34 16.04 7.60 18.50
N PHE A 35 16.76 6.46 18.54
CA PHE A 35 17.14 5.69 17.35
C PHE A 35 18.05 6.41 16.35
N ARG A 36 18.80 7.45 16.78
CA ARG A 36 19.80 8.11 15.94
C ARG A 36 20.79 7.08 15.37
N GLY A 37 21.02 7.12 14.06
CA GLY A 37 21.90 6.18 13.34
C GLY A 37 21.26 4.81 13.08
N GLN A 38 20.05 4.56 13.56
CA GLN A 38 19.29 3.34 13.28
C GLN A 38 18.18 3.63 12.27
N ARG A 39 17.68 2.58 11.60
CA ARG A 39 16.51 2.65 10.70
C ARG A 39 15.49 1.60 11.11
N PRO A 40 14.85 1.75 12.28
CA PRO A 40 13.87 0.79 12.75
C PRO A 40 12.63 0.78 11.86
N LYS A 41 11.87 -0.31 11.99
CA LYS A 41 10.53 -0.44 11.43
C LYS A 41 9.52 -0.06 12.51
N VAL A 42 8.65 0.88 12.21
CA VAL A 42 7.74 1.50 13.15
C VAL A 42 6.32 1.04 12.85
N ILE A 43 5.66 0.43 13.83
CA ILE A 43 4.23 0.12 13.77
C ILE A 43 3.53 1.14 14.63
N ASN A 44 2.83 2.08 14.00
CA ASN A 44 2.09 3.10 14.69
C ASN A 44 0.67 2.58 14.96
N LEU A 45 0.33 2.40 16.24
CA LEU A 45 -0.95 1.93 16.76
C LEU A 45 -1.69 3.05 17.51
N SER A 46 -1.56 4.28 17.00
CA SER A 46 -2.28 5.43 17.55
C SER A 46 -3.78 5.23 17.49
N ASN A 47 -4.48 5.69 18.53
CA ASN A 47 -5.94 5.72 18.56
C ASN A 47 -6.55 6.75 17.58
N ASN A 48 -5.77 7.71 17.09
CA ASN A 48 -6.22 8.75 16.17
C ASN A 48 -5.14 9.13 15.14
N TYR A 49 -5.51 9.12 13.87
CA TYR A 49 -4.66 9.47 12.72
C TYR A 49 -5.09 10.74 11.99
N GLY A 50 -6.06 11.49 12.53
CA GLY A 50 -6.51 12.75 11.93
C GLY A 50 -5.38 13.76 11.75
N TYR A 51 -5.58 14.70 10.84
CA TYR A 51 -4.62 15.77 10.60
C TYR A 51 -4.25 16.48 11.91
N GLN A 52 -2.96 16.78 12.07
CA GLN A 52 -2.36 17.35 13.30
C GLN A 52 -2.47 16.47 14.57
N SER A 53 -2.92 15.22 14.47
CA SER A 53 -2.86 14.31 15.60
C SER A 53 -1.42 13.90 15.91
N ARG A 54 -1.19 13.41 17.14
CA ARG A 54 0.11 12.81 17.51
C ARG A 54 0.46 11.61 16.63
N GLY A 55 -0.53 10.81 16.23
CA GLY A 55 -0.32 9.66 15.35
C GLY A 55 0.14 10.08 13.96
N TYR A 56 -0.48 11.13 13.41
CA TYR A 56 -0.09 11.73 12.14
C TYR A 56 1.36 12.23 12.19
N TYR A 57 1.70 13.05 13.20
CA TYR A 57 3.05 13.58 13.34
C TYR A 57 4.09 12.50 13.62
N ALA A 58 3.73 11.44 14.34
CA ALA A 58 4.65 10.32 14.60
C ALA A 58 5.05 9.62 13.29
N SER A 59 4.10 9.33 12.39
CA SER A 59 4.42 8.73 11.08
C SER A 59 5.15 9.69 10.14
N LEU A 60 4.81 10.98 10.15
CA LEU A 60 5.54 12.00 9.38
C LEU A 60 7.01 12.10 9.81
N LEU A 61 7.24 12.14 11.13
CA LEU A 61 8.56 12.23 11.72
C LEU A 61 9.37 10.95 11.50
N ALA A 62 8.72 9.79 11.61
CA ALA A 62 9.36 8.51 11.30
C ALA A 62 9.86 8.46 9.85
N SER A 63 9.02 8.88 8.90
CA SER A 63 9.39 8.96 7.48
C SER A 63 10.55 9.93 7.25
N SER A 64 10.51 11.11 7.89
CA SER A 64 11.58 12.12 7.81
C SER A 64 12.92 11.63 8.38
N ARG A 65 12.88 10.72 9.36
CA ARG A 65 14.07 10.06 9.94
C ARG A 65 14.55 8.85 9.13
N GLY A 66 13.89 8.51 8.03
CA GLY A 66 14.19 7.31 7.24
C GLY A 66 13.82 6.00 7.94
N HIS A 67 12.94 6.05 8.94
CA HIS A 67 12.34 4.86 9.54
C HIS A 67 11.22 4.36 8.62
N LYS A 68 11.06 3.04 8.51
CA LYS A 68 9.94 2.46 7.74
C LYS A 68 8.72 2.39 8.65
N VAL A 69 7.70 3.21 8.40
CA VAL A 69 6.52 3.28 9.26
C VAL A 69 5.27 2.73 8.59
N ILE A 70 4.40 2.07 9.37
CA ILE A 70 3.04 1.73 8.97
C ILE A 70 2.03 2.19 10.06
N PRO A 71 0.91 2.82 9.69
CA PRO A 71 0.62 3.36 8.36
C PRO A 71 1.50 4.57 8.03
N THR A 72 1.72 4.82 6.74
CA THR A 72 2.36 6.06 6.26
C THR A 72 1.37 7.22 6.34
N VAL A 73 1.87 8.45 6.18
CA VAL A 73 1.02 9.64 6.08
C VAL A 73 0.10 9.56 4.86
N GLU A 74 0.58 9.04 3.72
CA GLU A 74 -0.28 8.83 2.55
C GLU A 74 -1.44 7.89 2.88
N THR A 75 -1.16 6.73 3.48
CA THR A 75 -2.23 5.78 3.88
C THR A 75 -3.24 6.40 4.85
N MET A 76 -2.80 7.28 5.76
CA MET A 76 -3.71 8.00 6.66
C MET A 76 -4.61 8.97 5.89
N ILE A 77 -4.07 9.68 4.90
CA ILE A 77 -4.82 10.62 4.05
C ILE A 77 -5.79 9.84 3.17
N ASP A 78 -5.34 8.78 2.50
CA ASP A 78 -6.17 7.97 1.63
C ASP A 78 -7.41 7.47 2.38
N LEU A 79 -7.24 6.95 3.60
CA LEU A 79 -8.34 6.45 4.43
C LEU A 79 -9.14 7.52 5.18
N SER A 80 -8.78 8.80 5.08
CA SER A 80 -9.47 9.89 5.81
C SER A 80 -10.87 10.15 5.27
N GLU A 81 -11.08 9.98 3.96
CA GLU A 81 -12.36 10.18 3.29
C GLU A 81 -12.59 9.11 2.21
N ARG A 82 -13.84 8.68 2.06
CA ARG A 82 -14.19 7.64 1.07
C ARG A 82 -13.76 7.99 -0.35
N LYS A 83 -13.95 9.24 -0.75
CA LYS A 83 -13.65 9.72 -2.11
C LYS A 83 -12.18 9.53 -2.50
N LEU A 84 -11.27 9.53 -1.53
CA LEU A 84 -9.84 9.42 -1.78
C LEU A 84 -9.42 8.00 -2.17
N TYR A 85 -10.12 6.97 -1.67
CA TYR A 85 -9.88 5.57 -2.03
C TYR A 85 -10.91 4.97 -3.00
N GLU A 86 -11.82 5.77 -3.57
CA GLU A 86 -12.87 5.27 -4.46
C GLU A 86 -12.32 4.48 -5.66
N HIS A 87 -11.14 4.87 -6.16
CA HIS A 87 -10.45 4.20 -7.26
C HIS A 87 -10.02 2.75 -6.95
N ALA A 88 -9.78 2.42 -5.68
CA ALA A 88 -9.40 1.08 -5.24
C ALA A 88 -10.61 0.14 -5.06
N LEU A 89 -11.82 0.70 -4.91
CA LEU A 89 -13.03 -0.07 -4.58
C LEU A 89 -13.40 -1.14 -5.61
N PRO A 90 -13.36 -0.89 -6.94
CA PRO A 90 -13.76 -1.91 -7.91
C PRO A 90 -12.93 -3.19 -7.80
N GLU A 91 -11.61 -3.06 -7.61
CA GLU A 91 -10.71 -4.20 -7.47
C GLU A 91 -10.92 -4.92 -6.13
N LEU A 92 -11.07 -4.16 -5.05
CA LEU A 92 -11.32 -4.69 -3.71
C LEU A 92 -12.66 -5.42 -3.62
N GLU A 93 -13.74 -4.87 -4.20
CA GLU A 93 -15.05 -5.49 -4.24
C GLU A 93 -15.04 -6.76 -5.11
N LEU A 94 -14.32 -6.76 -6.22
CA LEU A 94 -14.15 -7.98 -7.02
C LEU A 94 -13.43 -9.07 -6.22
N ALA A 95 -12.37 -8.73 -5.49
CA ALA A 95 -11.68 -9.67 -4.62
C ALA A 95 -12.56 -10.16 -3.47
N LEU A 96 -13.34 -9.26 -2.85
CA LEU A 96 -14.30 -9.57 -1.79
C LEU A 96 -15.35 -10.57 -2.28
N ASN A 97 -16.00 -10.29 -3.41
CA ASN A 97 -17.07 -11.13 -3.95
C ASN A 97 -16.59 -12.49 -4.45
N LYS A 98 -15.31 -12.64 -4.84
CA LYS A 98 -14.71 -13.95 -5.14
C LYS A 98 -14.72 -14.89 -3.92
N CYS A 99 -14.65 -14.35 -2.71
CA CYS A 99 -14.69 -15.14 -1.47
C CYS A 99 -16.11 -15.57 -1.06
N ARG A 100 -17.16 -15.03 -1.70
CA ARG A 100 -18.57 -15.22 -1.29
C ARG A 100 -18.99 -16.68 -1.23
N LYS A 101 -18.65 -17.46 -2.26
CA LYS A 101 -19.04 -18.87 -2.37
C LYS A 101 -18.47 -19.69 -1.20
N ASP A 102 -17.21 -19.44 -0.87
CA ASP A 102 -16.50 -20.17 0.19
C ASP A 102 -16.95 -19.73 1.60
N LEU A 103 -17.49 -18.52 1.72
CA LEU A 103 -18.09 -17.98 2.95
C LEU A 103 -19.50 -18.49 3.26
N GLY A 104 -20.10 -19.32 2.39
CA GLY A 104 -21.48 -19.76 2.55
C GLY A 104 -22.53 -18.74 2.09
N GLY A 105 -22.12 -17.72 1.33
CA GLY A 105 -23.03 -16.84 0.59
C GLY A 105 -23.40 -15.51 1.23
N ALA A 106 -23.03 -15.26 2.49
CA ALA A 106 -23.33 -14.01 3.20
C ALA A 106 -22.09 -13.39 3.85
N PHE A 107 -22.02 -12.06 3.85
CA PHE A 107 -20.94 -11.31 4.52
C PHE A 107 -21.42 -10.66 5.82
N PRO A 108 -20.55 -10.57 6.85
CA PRO A 108 -20.85 -9.77 8.03
C PRO A 108 -20.90 -8.27 7.66
N GLN A 109 -21.66 -7.48 8.41
CA GLN A 109 -21.73 -6.01 8.19
C GLN A 109 -20.39 -5.32 8.39
N LYS A 110 -19.53 -5.88 9.24
CA LYS A 110 -18.18 -5.39 9.53
C LYS A 110 -17.23 -6.58 9.61
N VAL A 111 -16.04 -6.43 9.02
CA VAL A 111 -14.92 -7.36 9.18
C VAL A 111 -13.66 -6.60 9.55
N CYS A 112 -12.89 -7.14 10.48
CA CYS A 112 -11.59 -6.62 10.89
C CYS A 112 -10.46 -7.39 10.20
N ILE A 113 -9.47 -6.67 9.68
CA ILE A 113 -8.30 -7.22 8.99
C ILE A 113 -7.05 -6.67 9.67
N PHE A 114 -6.15 -7.55 10.10
CA PHE A 114 -4.94 -7.19 10.85
C PHE A 114 -3.70 -7.56 10.06
N PHE A 115 -2.84 -6.59 9.73
CA PHE A 115 -1.61 -6.80 8.95
C PHE A 115 -1.80 -7.59 7.65
N GLY A 116 -2.95 -7.42 6.98
CA GLY A 116 -3.32 -8.15 5.77
C GLY A 116 -3.74 -9.61 5.99
N ILE A 117 -4.10 -9.96 7.23
CA ILE A 117 -4.62 -11.26 7.63
C ILE A 117 -6.09 -11.07 8.04
N GLY A 118 -6.97 -11.82 7.38
CA GLY A 118 -8.41 -11.82 7.68
C GLY A 118 -8.81 -12.85 8.73
N PRO A 119 -10.09 -12.90 9.12
CA PRO A 119 -10.56 -13.78 10.20
C PRO A 119 -10.50 -15.28 9.86
N SER A 120 -10.39 -15.64 8.58
CA SER A 120 -10.18 -17.02 8.12
C SER A 120 -9.46 -17.04 6.78
N LYS A 121 -8.97 -18.22 6.37
CA LYS A 121 -8.25 -18.42 5.09
C LYS A 121 -9.05 -18.01 3.86
N ILE A 122 -10.37 -17.99 3.94
CA ILE A 122 -11.25 -17.58 2.84
C ILE A 122 -11.00 -16.11 2.48
N TRP A 123 -10.62 -15.28 3.46
CA TRP A 123 -10.37 -13.86 3.29
C TRP A 123 -8.97 -13.52 2.77
N ASP A 124 -8.06 -14.49 2.67
CA ASP A 124 -6.65 -14.26 2.39
C ASP A 124 -6.39 -13.36 1.17
N ARG A 125 -7.10 -13.61 0.07
CA ARG A 125 -6.92 -12.84 -1.17
C ARG A 125 -7.36 -11.40 -0.99
N PHE A 126 -8.52 -11.19 -0.38
CA PHE A 126 -9.05 -9.86 -0.09
C PHE A 126 -8.17 -9.12 0.92
N ALA A 127 -7.79 -9.78 2.02
CA ALA A 127 -6.99 -9.20 3.10
C ALA A 127 -5.60 -8.75 2.63
N LYS A 128 -4.94 -9.57 1.78
CA LYS A 128 -3.65 -9.22 1.16
C LYS A 128 -3.79 -8.02 0.23
N LEU A 129 -4.78 -8.04 -0.67
CA LEU A 129 -5.02 -6.93 -1.60
C LEU A 129 -5.36 -5.63 -0.85
N LEU A 130 -6.20 -5.71 0.19
CA LEU A 130 -6.53 -4.57 1.03
C LEU A 130 -5.29 -3.97 1.70
N PHE A 131 -4.37 -4.82 2.17
CA PHE A 131 -3.12 -4.40 2.80
C PHE A 131 -2.08 -3.87 1.80
N ASP A 132 -2.12 -4.34 0.55
CA ASP A 132 -1.30 -3.81 -0.54
C ASP A 132 -1.74 -2.39 -0.93
N TRP A 133 -3.06 -2.13 -0.96
CA TRP A 133 -3.63 -0.79 -1.15
C TRP A 133 -3.41 0.12 0.07
N PHE A 134 -3.74 -0.37 1.27
CA PHE A 134 -3.69 0.40 2.50
C PHE A 134 -2.85 -0.32 3.54
N ARG A 135 -1.56 0.00 3.57
CA ARG A 135 -0.62 -0.65 4.47
C ARG A 135 -0.79 -0.15 5.91
N ALA A 136 -1.76 -0.72 6.60
CA ALA A 136 -2.15 -0.34 7.95
C ALA A 136 -2.17 -1.56 8.91
N PRO A 137 -1.81 -1.38 10.20
CA PRO A 137 -1.79 -2.48 11.18
C PRO A 137 -3.15 -3.13 11.41
N ALA A 138 -4.21 -2.31 11.50
CA ALA A 138 -5.55 -2.76 11.77
C ALA A 138 -6.58 -1.94 10.99
N LEU A 139 -7.37 -2.62 10.17
CA LEU A 139 -8.43 -2.04 9.36
C LEU A 139 -9.78 -2.67 9.71
N GLU A 140 -10.82 -1.86 9.66
CA GLU A 140 -12.21 -2.31 9.60
C GLU A 140 -12.79 -2.00 8.22
N VAL A 141 -13.53 -2.98 7.68
CA VAL A 141 -14.25 -2.86 6.42
C VAL A 141 -15.73 -3.05 6.70
N HIS A 142 -16.52 -2.03 6.37
CA HIS A 142 -17.98 -2.09 6.45
C HIS A 142 -18.54 -2.54 5.11
N ILE A 143 -19.30 -3.62 5.12
CA ILE A 143 -19.81 -4.29 3.93
C ILE A 143 -21.33 -4.13 3.88
N LYS A 144 -21.85 -3.70 2.72
CA LYS A 144 -23.27 -3.84 2.39
C LYS A 144 -23.42 -5.02 1.45
N ASP A 145 -23.99 -6.10 1.96
CA ASP A 145 -24.31 -7.30 1.19
C ASP A 145 -25.73 -7.22 0.63
N SER A 146 -25.87 -7.38 -0.69
CA SER A 146 -27.14 -7.38 -1.41
C SER A 146 -27.53 -8.76 -1.97
N ALA A 147 -27.04 -9.85 -1.36
CA ALA A 147 -27.26 -11.26 -1.76
C ALA A 147 -26.61 -11.68 -3.09
N GLU A 148 -26.49 -10.78 -4.06
CA GLU A 148 -25.76 -11.02 -5.31
C GLU A 148 -24.39 -10.35 -5.29
N TRP A 149 -24.32 -9.12 -4.77
CA TRP A 149 -23.08 -8.35 -4.67
C TRP A 149 -22.84 -7.76 -3.28
N ALA A 150 -21.63 -7.89 -2.78
CA ALA A 150 -21.14 -7.21 -1.59
C ALA A 150 -20.38 -5.95 -1.99
N SER A 151 -20.85 -4.78 -1.55
CA SER A 151 -20.20 -3.48 -1.77
C SER A 151 -19.52 -2.99 -0.49
N ILE A 152 -18.37 -2.36 -0.63
CA ILE A 152 -17.63 -1.79 0.49
C ILE A 152 -18.19 -0.39 0.76
N ARG A 153 -18.76 -0.18 1.95
CA ARG A 153 -19.31 1.11 2.39
C ARG A 153 -18.27 2.02 3.01
N LYS A 154 -17.30 1.45 3.72
CA LYS A 154 -16.23 2.21 4.37
C LYS A 154 -15.06 1.28 4.64
N ILE A 155 -13.86 1.81 4.42
CA ILE A 155 -12.61 1.27 4.94
C ILE A 155 -12.10 2.31 5.94
N GLY A 156 -11.63 1.86 7.10
CA GLY A 156 -11.08 2.74 8.12
C GLY A 156 -10.15 2.02 9.07
N PHE A 157 -9.44 2.77 9.90
CA PHE A 157 -8.59 2.21 10.95
C PHE A 157 -9.45 1.61 12.07
N HIS A 158 -9.05 0.45 12.59
CA HIS A 158 -9.64 -0.15 13.79
C HIS A 158 -8.66 -0.03 14.96
N PRO A 159 -8.83 0.93 15.88
CA PRO A 159 -7.88 1.18 16.96
C PRO A 159 -7.98 0.09 18.05
N LEU A 160 -6.85 -0.18 18.73
CA LEU A 160 -6.76 -1.19 19.81
C LEU A 160 -7.82 -0.97 20.89
N ALA A 161 -8.06 0.27 21.29
CA ALA A 161 -9.04 0.62 22.33
C ALA A 161 -10.50 0.25 21.98
N ARG A 162 -10.79 -0.12 20.73
CA ARG A 162 -12.11 -0.56 20.27
C ARG A 162 -12.18 -2.07 19.99
N MET A 163 -11.10 -2.81 20.23
CA MET A 163 -11.06 -4.25 19.99
C MET A 163 -11.78 -5.02 21.11
N THR A 164 -12.45 -6.09 20.74
CA THR A 164 -12.90 -7.10 21.71
C THR A 164 -11.71 -7.95 22.18
N GLU A 165 -11.87 -8.73 23.25
CA GLU A 165 -10.81 -9.63 23.74
C GLU A 165 -10.34 -10.64 22.66
N ASP A 166 -11.27 -11.15 21.83
CA ASP A 166 -10.94 -12.08 20.75
C ASP A 166 -10.23 -11.36 19.59
N GLU A 167 -10.63 -10.13 19.27
CA GLU A 167 -9.94 -9.31 18.28
C GLU A 167 -8.53 -8.95 18.75
N GLU A 168 -8.33 -8.65 20.03
CA GLU A 168 -7.03 -8.34 20.60
C GLU A 168 -6.09 -9.55 20.55
N LYS A 169 -6.56 -10.74 20.95
CA LYS A 169 -5.81 -12.00 20.82
C LYS A 169 -5.41 -12.25 19.37
N SER A 170 -6.36 -12.08 18.44
CA SER A 170 -6.10 -12.24 17.00
C SER A 170 -5.10 -11.21 16.47
N PHE A 171 -5.21 -9.95 16.92
CA PHE A 171 -4.30 -8.87 16.55
C PHE A 171 -2.87 -9.17 17.00
N ILE A 172 -2.66 -9.64 18.23
CA ILE A 172 -1.34 -10.00 18.75
C ILE A 172 -0.72 -11.14 17.92
N GLN A 173 -1.49 -12.18 17.58
CA GLN A 173 -1.02 -13.27 16.72
C GLN A 173 -0.64 -12.77 15.31
N CYS A 174 -1.43 -11.84 14.75
CA CYS A 174 -1.14 -11.25 13.45
C CYS A 174 0.09 -10.34 13.50
N LEU A 175 0.28 -9.59 14.58
CA LEU A 175 1.47 -8.77 14.83
C LEU A 175 2.73 -9.63 14.90
N GLU A 176 2.69 -10.74 15.63
CA GLU A 176 3.79 -11.69 15.70
C GLU A 176 4.10 -12.27 14.31
N THR A 177 3.08 -12.72 13.59
CA THR A 177 3.23 -13.24 12.22
C THR A 177 3.84 -12.19 11.27
N TYR A 178 3.38 -10.94 11.36
CA TYR A 178 3.85 -9.84 10.53
C TYR A 178 5.30 -9.44 10.84
N THR A 179 5.68 -9.46 12.12
CA THR A 179 7.02 -9.02 12.55
C THR A 179 8.08 -10.12 12.47
N ASN A 180 7.69 -11.40 12.54
CA ASN A 180 8.55 -12.57 12.30
C ASN A 180 8.80 -12.83 10.82
N ARG A 181 7.90 -12.40 9.93
CA ARG A 181 8.21 -12.35 8.51
C ARG A 181 9.37 -11.40 8.32
N GLU A 182 10.49 -11.89 7.80
CA GLU A 182 11.50 -11.01 7.23
C GLU A 182 10.77 -10.11 6.24
N TRP A 183 10.66 -8.81 6.55
CA TRP A 183 10.24 -7.82 5.56
C TRP A 183 11.33 -7.92 4.49
N ARG A 184 11.08 -8.75 3.48
CA ARG A 184 11.79 -8.66 2.22
C ARG A 184 11.53 -7.25 1.79
N ASP A 185 12.57 -6.45 1.76
CA ASP A 185 12.54 -5.30 0.87
C ASP A 185 12.09 -5.89 -0.45
N THR A 186 10.85 -5.56 -0.88
CA THR A 186 10.56 -5.56 -2.31
C THR A 186 11.78 -4.87 -2.86
N LYS A 187 12.64 -5.61 -3.61
CA LYS A 187 13.87 -5.05 -4.16
C LYS A 187 13.46 -3.69 -4.65
N GLY A 188 13.90 -2.63 -3.97
CA GLY A 188 13.50 -1.29 -4.36
C GLY A 188 13.80 -1.27 -5.84
N ARG A 189 12.80 -1.04 -6.69
CA ARG A 189 13.08 -0.84 -8.11
C ARG A 189 14.23 0.13 -8.11
N THR A 190 15.40 -0.32 -8.57
CA THR A 190 16.54 0.58 -8.69
C THR A 190 15.96 1.74 -9.47
N PRO A 191 15.86 2.96 -8.90
CA PRO A 191 15.25 4.06 -9.62
C PRO A 191 16.00 4.13 -10.94
N ALA A 192 15.24 4.11 -12.03
CA ALA A 192 15.85 4.09 -13.34
C ALA A 192 16.74 5.34 -13.43
N ARG A 193 18.00 5.13 -13.82
CA ARG A 193 18.97 6.20 -14.01
C ARG A 193 18.63 7.03 -15.25
N TYR A 194 17.94 6.41 -16.20
CA TYR A 194 17.56 7.00 -17.47
C TYR A 194 16.13 6.62 -17.84
N THR A 195 15.49 7.45 -18.64
CA THR A 195 14.10 7.32 -19.08
C THR A 195 14.01 7.39 -20.60
N PHE A 196 13.28 6.45 -21.19
CA PHE A 196 13.05 6.36 -22.63
C PHE A 196 11.56 6.54 -22.92
N ALA A 197 11.24 7.58 -23.66
CA ALA A 197 9.95 7.70 -24.31
C ALA A 197 9.91 6.75 -25.52
N THR A 198 8.87 5.93 -25.60
CA THR A 198 8.67 5.01 -26.73
C THR A 198 7.42 5.41 -27.46
N LEU A 199 7.58 6.08 -28.60
CA LEU A 199 6.46 6.51 -29.43
C LEU A 199 5.84 5.29 -30.11
N VAL A 200 4.57 5.08 -29.82
CA VAL A 200 3.74 4.01 -30.39
C VAL A 200 2.40 4.59 -30.81
N ASP A 201 1.85 4.08 -31.90
CA ASP A 201 0.44 4.26 -32.22
C ASP A 201 -0.33 2.96 -31.91
N PRO A 202 -1.16 2.93 -30.84
CA PRO A 202 -1.96 1.76 -30.49
C PRO A 202 -3.00 1.37 -31.55
N HIS A 203 -3.29 2.26 -32.50
CA HIS A 203 -4.26 2.06 -33.57
C HIS A 203 -3.62 1.73 -34.92
N GLU A 204 -2.29 1.60 -34.98
CA GLU A 204 -1.58 1.25 -36.22
C GLU A 204 -1.89 -0.20 -36.62
N GLU A 205 -2.35 -0.40 -37.86
CA GLU A 205 -2.72 -1.73 -38.36
C GLU A 205 -1.50 -2.64 -38.56
N LEU A 206 -0.34 -2.06 -38.91
CA LEU A 206 0.91 -2.76 -39.16
C LEU A 206 2.06 -2.12 -38.35
N PRO A 207 2.03 -2.24 -37.01
CA PRO A 207 3.01 -1.58 -36.18
C PRO A 207 4.39 -2.22 -36.38
N PRO A 208 5.48 -1.43 -36.32
CA PRO A 208 6.83 -1.97 -36.49
C PRO A 208 7.25 -2.89 -35.33
N SER A 209 6.54 -2.84 -34.20
CA SER A 209 6.74 -3.72 -33.04
C SER A 209 5.42 -4.25 -32.50
N GLU A 210 5.41 -5.55 -32.16
CA GLU A 210 4.34 -6.11 -31.36
C GLU A 210 4.41 -5.64 -29.89
N ILE A 211 3.25 -5.55 -29.24
CA ILE A 211 3.13 -5.23 -27.80
C ILE A 211 3.95 -6.21 -26.94
N SER A 212 4.00 -7.48 -27.34
CA SER A 212 4.79 -8.54 -26.69
C SER A 212 6.28 -8.19 -26.63
N SER A 213 6.81 -7.66 -27.73
CA SER A 213 8.21 -7.26 -27.88
C SER A 213 8.53 -6.00 -27.08
N LEU A 214 7.61 -5.03 -27.06
CA LEU A 214 7.76 -3.80 -26.26
C LEU A 214 7.80 -4.10 -24.76
N ARG A 215 6.92 -5.01 -24.29
CA ARG A 215 6.92 -5.48 -22.89
C ARG A 215 8.20 -6.23 -22.54
N TYR A 216 8.68 -7.07 -23.46
CA TYR A 216 9.94 -7.78 -23.26
C TYR A 216 11.12 -6.81 -23.17
N TRP A 217 11.18 -5.83 -24.06
CA TRP A 217 12.20 -4.79 -24.05
C TRP A 217 12.17 -3.96 -22.77
N ALA A 218 10.99 -3.50 -22.32
CA ALA A 218 10.84 -2.78 -21.05
C ALA A 218 11.38 -3.59 -19.85
N LYS A 219 11.09 -4.90 -19.83
CA LYS A 219 11.59 -5.81 -18.78
C LYS A 219 13.11 -5.98 -18.79
N ILE A 220 13.75 -5.93 -19.97
CA ILE A 220 15.22 -5.99 -20.08
C ILE A 220 15.83 -4.64 -19.70
N ALA A 221 15.28 -3.54 -20.19
CA ALA A 221 15.70 -2.18 -19.89
C ALA A 221 15.65 -1.87 -18.38
N GLU A 222 14.61 -2.32 -17.68
CA GLU A 222 14.48 -2.16 -16.22
C GLU A 222 15.68 -2.77 -15.47
N LYS A 223 16.19 -3.92 -15.92
CA LYS A 223 17.39 -4.56 -15.33
C LYS A 223 18.67 -3.78 -15.57
N MET A 224 18.69 -2.94 -16.61
CA MET A 224 19.79 -2.04 -16.95
C MET A 224 19.64 -0.66 -16.29
N GLY A 225 18.60 -0.46 -15.48
CA GLY A 225 18.30 0.82 -14.83
C GLY A 225 17.75 1.85 -15.80
N VAL A 226 17.03 1.42 -16.84
CA VAL A 226 16.34 2.30 -17.79
C VAL A 226 14.83 2.05 -17.68
N GLU A 227 14.07 3.11 -17.49
CA GLU A 227 12.60 3.08 -17.48
C GLU A 227 12.09 3.37 -18.89
N ILE A 228 11.17 2.53 -19.34
CA ILE A 228 10.53 2.64 -20.64
C ILE A 228 9.10 3.13 -20.41
N GLU A 229 8.77 4.30 -20.94
CA GLU A 229 7.41 4.83 -20.94
C GLU A 229 6.85 4.84 -22.37
N PRO A 230 5.77 4.11 -22.66
CA PRO A 230 5.09 4.22 -23.93
C PRO A 230 4.36 5.57 -24.00
N ILE A 231 4.60 6.32 -25.07
CA ILE A 231 3.97 7.62 -25.33
C ILE A 231 3.26 7.61 -26.68
N THR A 232 2.27 8.50 -26.83
CA THR A 232 1.57 8.71 -28.11
C THR A 232 1.86 10.09 -28.67
N LYS A 233 1.40 10.38 -29.89
CA LYS A 233 1.47 11.73 -30.49
C LYS A 233 0.99 12.85 -29.55
N ARG A 234 0.02 12.58 -28.67
CA ARG A 234 -0.53 13.58 -27.73
C ARG A 234 0.45 13.96 -26.61
N ASP A 235 1.43 13.10 -26.37
CA ASP A 235 2.39 13.23 -25.28
C ASP A 235 3.73 13.84 -25.75
N LEU A 236 3.87 14.19 -27.03
CA LEU A 236 5.11 14.76 -27.58
C LEU A 236 5.57 16.04 -26.86
N ALA A 237 4.64 16.82 -26.32
CA ALA A 237 4.96 18.00 -25.51
C ALA A 237 5.74 17.67 -24.23
N LYS A 238 5.69 16.42 -23.77
CA LYS A 238 6.42 15.92 -22.59
C LYS A 238 7.79 15.34 -22.94
N LEU A 239 8.20 15.32 -24.22
CA LEU A 239 9.47 14.71 -24.66
C LEU A 239 10.70 15.26 -23.92
N ALA A 240 10.67 16.53 -23.51
CA ALA A 240 11.74 17.17 -22.75
C ALA A 240 12.00 16.52 -21.37
N ASN A 241 11.06 15.71 -20.86
CA ASN A 241 11.19 15.00 -19.59
C ASN A 241 11.92 13.65 -19.71
N TYR A 242 12.27 13.22 -20.93
CA TYR A 242 12.89 11.93 -21.21
C TYR A 242 14.33 12.09 -21.70
N ASP A 243 15.18 11.12 -21.37
CA ASP A 243 16.60 11.12 -21.80
C ASP A 243 16.77 10.66 -23.26
N ALA A 244 15.82 9.88 -23.77
CA ALA A 244 15.83 9.40 -25.15
C ALA A 244 14.42 9.17 -25.70
N LEU A 245 14.30 9.23 -27.03
CA LEU A 245 13.10 8.88 -27.78
C LEU A 245 13.38 7.65 -28.67
N PHE A 246 12.53 6.64 -28.55
CA PHE A 246 12.52 5.46 -29.42
C PHE A 246 11.23 5.42 -30.24
N ILE A 247 11.35 5.52 -31.56
CA ILE A 247 10.20 5.59 -32.47
C ILE A 247 9.83 4.20 -32.95
N ARG A 248 8.65 3.72 -32.54
CA ARG A 248 8.03 2.46 -32.94
C ARG A 248 6.66 2.69 -33.59
N GLU A 249 6.63 3.68 -34.48
CA GLU A 249 5.52 4.00 -35.39
C GLU A 249 6.09 4.05 -36.81
N THR A 250 5.30 3.68 -37.83
CA THR A 250 5.74 3.83 -39.22
C THR A 250 5.94 5.30 -39.55
N THR A 251 7.06 5.68 -40.16
CA THR A 251 7.34 7.07 -40.55
C THR A 251 6.92 7.29 -42.01
N SER A 252 6.00 8.23 -42.23
CA SER A 252 5.65 8.76 -43.55
C SER A 252 5.94 10.27 -43.60
N ILE A 253 6.08 10.86 -44.79
CA ILE A 253 6.37 12.30 -44.95
C ILE A 253 5.29 13.19 -44.31
N SER A 254 4.07 12.68 -44.08
CA SER A 254 2.98 13.36 -43.37
C SER A 254 2.91 13.06 -41.87
N ASN A 255 3.84 12.25 -41.34
CA ASN A 255 3.85 11.91 -39.93
C ASN A 255 4.58 12.98 -39.11
N HIS A 256 4.33 12.95 -37.81
CA HIS A 256 4.73 13.98 -36.86
C HIS A 256 6.15 13.74 -36.29
N THR A 257 6.91 12.89 -36.97
CA THR A 257 8.29 12.50 -36.74
C THR A 257 9.11 12.93 -37.93
#